data_AF-A0A2R5FFT3-F1
#
_entry.id   AF-A0A2R5FFT3-F1
#
_cell.length_a   1.000
_cell.length_b   1.000
_cell.length_c   1.000
_cell.angle_alpha   90.00
_cell.angle_beta   90.00
_cell.angle_gamma   90.00
#
_symmetry.space_group_name_H-M   'P 1'
#
loop_
_entity.id
_entity.type
_entity.pdbx_description
1 polymer ?
#
loop_
_entity_poly.entity_id
_entity_poly.type
_entity_poly.pdbx_seq_one_letter_code
_entity_poly.pdbx_strand_id
1 'polypeptide(L)'
;MKPLGAMLFGFKTLDSSSYNDWVNQFKAKLHSSLNQWIEKAGATAGQLLRSLRDKANQWWYFLDYPEVPPDNNLAERESFGHASRTLRLAVTKRKVSGGSRSMERFQHTANLLTVVQTCRRQGRSVIDFFAQALLANSNNSLSRPSLLPKY
;
A
#
# COMPACT_ATOMS: atom_id res chain seq x y z
N MET A 1 -23.51 -2.48 7.37
CA MET A 1 -22.31 -2.99 6.68
C MET A 1 -21.24 -3.20 7.74
N LYS A 2 -20.69 -4.42 7.91
CA LYS A 2 -19.82 -4.76 9.05
C LYS A 2 -18.37 -4.32 8.75
N PRO A 3 -17.66 -3.64 9.67
CA PRO A 3 -16.28 -3.23 9.43
C PRO A 3 -15.34 -4.44 9.47
N LEU A 4 -14.54 -4.63 8.43
CA LEU A 4 -13.58 -5.74 8.28
C LEU A 4 -12.51 -5.75 9.38
N GLY A 5 -12.14 -4.60 9.95
CA GLY A 5 -11.10 -4.47 10.97
C GLY A 5 -11.39 -5.21 12.29
N ALA A 6 -12.66 -5.31 12.70
CA ALA A 6 -13.05 -5.96 13.96
C ALA A 6 -12.83 -7.49 13.91
N MET A 7 -12.88 -8.09 12.73
CA MET A 7 -12.83 -9.54 12.56
C MET A 7 -11.40 -10.11 12.74
N LEU A 8 -10.36 -9.31 12.49
CA LEU A 8 -8.95 -9.71 12.57
C LEU A 8 -8.40 -9.81 14.00
N PHE A 9 -9.02 -9.14 14.97
CA PHE A 9 -8.61 -9.16 16.38
C PHE A 9 -9.57 -9.95 17.29
N GLY A 10 -10.45 -10.77 16.71
CA GLY A 10 -11.40 -11.61 17.48
C GLY A 10 -12.62 -10.87 18.03
N PHE A 11 -12.82 -9.60 17.70
CA PHE A 11 -13.94 -8.80 18.17
C PHE A 11 -15.17 -9.02 17.28
N LYS A 12 -15.84 -10.16 17.45
CA LYS A 12 -17.07 -10.46 16.70
C LYS A 12 -18.28 -9.60 17.12
N THR A 13 -18.27 -8.94 18.30
CA THR A 13 -19.47 -8.33 18.89
C THR A 13 -19.20 -7.23 19.96
N LEU A 14 -18.39 -6.21 19.70
CA LEU A 14 -18.37 -5.02 20.57
C LEU A 14 -19.25 -3.93 19.96
N ASP A 15 -20.10 -3.31 20.79
CA ASP A 15 -20.73 -2.04 20.41
C ASP A 15 -19.65 -0.96 20.20
N SER A 16 -20.00 0.12 19.50
CA SER A 16 -19.05 1.18 19.15
C SER A 16 -18.38 1.84 20.36
N SER A 17 -19.06 1.91 21.51
CA SER A 17 -18.50 2.48 22.74
C SER A 17 -17.43 1.55 23.31
N SER A 18 -17.76 0.26 23.44
CA SER A 18 -16.86 -0.75 23.97
C SER A 18 -15.61 -0.93 23.11
N TYR A 19 -15.72 -0.78 21.78
CA TYR A 19 -14.57 -0.76 20.87
C TYR A 19 -13.68 0.47 21.09
N ASN A 20 -14.26 1.66 21.18
CA ASN A 20 -13.51 2.90 21.40
C ASN A 20 -12.80 2.89 22.76
N ASP A 21 -13.45 2.36 23.81
CA ASP A 21 -12.83 2.19 25.12
C ASP A 21 -11.63 1.25 25.05
N TRP A 22 -11.75 0.14 24.34
CA TRP A 22 -10.63 -0.78 24.12
C TRP A 22 -9.49 -0.12 23.34
N VAL A 23 -9.79 0.62 22.25
CA VAL A 23 -8.79 1.34 21.46
C VAL A 23 -8.02 2.34 22.33
N ASN A 24 -8.72 3.10 23.18
CA ASN A 24 -8.12 4.06 24.09
C ASN A 24 -7.22 3.37 25.12
N GLN A 25 -7.69 2.27 25.73
CA GLN A 25 -6.89 1.48 26.66
C GLN A 25 -5.64 0.89 25.99
N PHE A 26 -5.78 0.37 24.77
CA PHE A 26 -4.65 -0.13 23.98
C PHE A 26 -3.63 0.97 23.71
N LYS A 27 -4.05 2.13 23.21
CA LYS A 27 -3.18 3.29 22.91
C LYS A 27 -2.46 3.76 24.18
N ALA A 28 -3.15 3.83 25.33
CA ALA A 28 -2.55 4.22 26.61
C ALA A 28 -1.50 3.20 27.09
N LYS A 29 -1.81 1.90 27.06
CA LYS A 29 -0.88 0.83 27.45
C LYS A 29 0.36 0.82 26.55
N LEU A 30 0.17 1.04 25.25
CA LEU A 30 1.25 1.11 24.28
C LEU A 30 2.15 2.30 24.55
N HIS A 31 1.59 3.48 24.77
CA HIS A 31 2.34 4.70 25.10
C HIS A 31 3.18 4.52 26.37
N SER A 32 2.57 3.98 27.44
CA SER A 32 3.28 3.69 28.69
C SER A 32 4.43 2.69 28.47
N SER A 33 4.19 1.64 27.69
CA SER A 33 5.20 0.62 27.39
C SER A 33 6.36 1.21 26.59
N LEU A 34 6.07 2.00 25.55
CA LEU A 34 7.12 2.65 24.75
C LEU A 34 8.01 3.55 25.63
N ASN A 35 7.42 4.39 26.49
CA ASN A 35 8.20 5.27 27.36
C ASN A 35 9.06 4.50 28.37
N GLN A 36 8.58 3.35 28.88
CA GLN A 36 9.35 2.51 29.79
C GLN A 36 10.57 1.85 29.12
N TRP A 37 10.44 1.46 27.85
CA TRP A 37 11.44 0.66 27.14
C TRP A 37 12.37 1.45 26.23
N ILE A 38 12.01 2.67 25.81
CA ILE A 38 12.84 3.50 24.91
C ILE A 38 14.25 3.71 25.44
N GLU A 39 14.40 4.04 26.72
CA GLU A 39 15.70 4.30 27.35
C GLU A 39 16.50 3.02 27.64
N LYS A 40 15.82 1.86 27.68
CA LYS A 40 16.43 0.55 27.97
C LYS A 40 16.81 -0.22 26.72
N ALA A 41 16.30 0.20 25.56
CA ALA A 41 16.49 -0.49 24.30
C ALA A 41 17.85 -0.14 23.67
N GLY A 42 18.56 -1.14 23.17
CA GLY A 42 19.76 -0.93 22.34
C GLY A 42 19.45 -0.17 21.05
N ALA A 43 20.47 0.33 20.35
CA ALA A 43 20.35 1.30 19.26
C ALA A 43 19.20 1.02 18.25
N THR A 44 19.19 -0.16 17.62
CA THR A 44 18.17 -0.55 16.62
C THR A 44 16.78 -0.65 17.22
N ALA A 45 16.65 -1.29 18.38
CA ALA A 45 15.37 -1.43 19.07
C ALA A 45 14.84 -0.06 19.51
N GLY A 46 15.70 0.80 20.06
CA GLY A 46 15.34 2.17 20.42
C GLY A 46 14.88 3.01 19.23
N GLN A 47 15.49 2.84 18.04
CA GLN A 47 15.02 3.51 16.82
C GLN A 47 13.61 3.05 16.43
N LEU A 48 13.31 1.75 16.53
CA LEU A 48 11.97 1.24 16.30
C LEU A 48 10.97 1.82 17.30
N LEU A 49 11.30 1.80 18.60
CA LEU A 49 10.39 2.31 19.64
C LEU A 49 10.13 3.81 19.49
N ARG A 50 11.15 4.61 19.15
CA ARG A 50 10.97 6.03 18.82
C ARG A 50 10.09 6.21 17.58
N SER A 51 10.31 5.44 16.52
CA SER A 51 9.46 5.48 15.31
C SER A 51 8.00 5.13 15.62
N LEU A 52 7.75 4.12 16.46
CA LEU A 52 6.41 3.74 16.89
C LEU A 52 5.73 4.84 17.71
N ARG A 53 6.47 5.54 18.58
CA ARG A 53 5.98 6.68 19.37
C ARG A 53 5.69 7.88 18.47
N ASP A 54 6.68 8.30 17.69
CA ASP A 54 6.65 9.55 16.92
C ASP A 54 5.68 9.47 15.74
N LYS A 55 5.42 8.25 15.22
CA LYS A 55 4.47 7.99 14.13
C LYS A 55 3.23 7.21 14.57
N ALA A 56 2.88 7.25 15.86
CA ALA A 56 1.77 6.46 16.41
C ALA A 56 0.46 6.63 15.61
N ASN A 57 0.12 7.86 15.23
CA ASN A 57 -1.08 8.15 14.45
C ASN A 57 -1.11 7.44 13.08
N GLN A 58 0.05 7.18 12.48
CA GLN A 58 0.16 6.47 11.20
C GLN A 58 0.12 4.96 11.40
N TRP A 59 0.85 4.43 12.38
CA TRP A 59 0.90 2.99 12.67
C TRP A 59 -0.45 2.42 13.11
N TRP A 60 -1.25 3.22 13.82
CA TRP A 60 -2.51 2.79 14.42
C TRP A 60 -3.75 3.37 13.75
N TYR A 61 -3.61 3.92 12.54
CA TYR A 61 -4.70 4.57 11.80
C TYR A 61 -5.94 3.69 11.63
N PHE A 62 -5.76 2.38 11.39
CA PHE A 62 -6.85 1.43 11.22
C PHE A 62 -7.71 1.22 12.48
N LEU A 63 -7.24 1.63 13.66
CA LEU A 63 -8.03 1.60 14.89
C LEU A 63 -9.09 2.72 14.91
N ASP A 64 -8.78 3.84 14.26
CA ASP A 64 -9.70 4.98 14.13
C ASP A 64 -10.61 4.83 12.89
N TYR A 65 -10.15 4.06 11.90
CA TYR A 65 -10.84 3.79 10.63
C TYR A 65 -10.93 2.28 10.35
N PRO A 66 -11.90 1.56 10.94
CA PRO A 66 -12.00 0.10 10.87
C PRO A 66 -12.25 -0.50 9.47
N GLU A 67 -12.58 0.34 8.50
CA GLU A 67 -12.66 0.00 7.07
C GLU A 67 -11.29 -0.20 6.43
N VAL A 68 -10.23 0.35 7.03
CA VAL A 68 -8.86 0.17 6.57
C VAL A 68 -8.29 -1.11 7.20
N PRO A 69 -7.80 -2.08 6.40
CA PRO A 69 -7.16 -3.27 6.94
C PRO A 69 -5.90 -2.91 7.75
N PRO A 70 -5.57 -3.67 8.82
CA PRO A 70 -4.36 -3.47 9.62
C PRO A 70 -3.07 -3.92 8.91
N ASP A 71 -3.16 -4.34 7.65
CA ASP A 71 -2.05 -4.86 6.87
C ASP A 71 -1.76 -3.99 5.65
N ASN A 72 -0.58 -4.16 5.06
CA ASN A 72 -0.20 -3.48 3.83
C ASN A 72 -0.49 -4.33 2.58
N ASN A 73 -1.35 -5.36 2.68
CA ASN A 73 -1.54 -6.31 1.60
C ASN A 73 -2.09 -5.63 0.34
N LEU A 74 -2.88 -4.56 0.45
CA LEU A 74 -3.33 -3.81 -0.73
C LEU A 74 -2.16 -3.12 -1.46
N ALA A 75 -1.17 -2.61 -0.73
CA ALA A 75 0.03 -2.01 -1.32
C ALA A 75 1.00 -3.07 -1.88
N GLU A 76 1.07 -4.25 -1.25
CA GLU A 76 2.00 -5.31 -1.63
C GLU A 76 1.45 -6.34 -2.63
N ARG A 77 0.16 -6.69 -2.52
CA ARG A 77 -0.44 -7.91 -3.08
C ARG A 77 -1.75 -7.74 -3.84
N GLU A 78 -2.47 -6.63 -3.66
CA GLU A 78 -3.86 -6.34 -4.12
C GLU A 78 -4.58 -7.53 -4.81
N SER A 79 -5.45 -8.19 -4.05
CA SER A 79 -6.06 -9.48 -4.39
C SER A 79 -7.44 -9.30 -5.02
N PHE A 80 -7.50 -9.38 -6.34
CA PHE A 80 -8.60 -9.98 -7.11
C PHE A 80 -7.99 -10.54 -8.41
N GLY A 81 -7.80 -11.86 -8.49
CA GLY A 81 -7.42 -12.60 -9.70
C GLY A 81 -6.06 -12.24 -10.35
N HIS A 82 -5.10 -13.16 -10.29
CA HIS A 82 -3.82 -13.13 -11.04
C HIS A 82 -3.00 -11.81 -10.96
N ALA A 83 -2.50 -11.53 -9.75
CA ALA A 83 -1.25 -10.80 -9.47
C ALA A 83 -1.19 -9.29 -9.81
N SER A 84 -1.77 -8.46 -8.93
CA SER A 84 -1.36 -7.07 -8.77
C SER A 84 -0.33 -6.94 -7.64
N ARG A 85 0.95 -6.77 -7.98
CA ARG A 85 2.08 -6.63 -7.03
C ARG A 85 2.71 -5.26 -7.18
N THR A 86 2.07 -4.19 -6.73
CA THR A 86 2.48 -2.81 -7.07
C THR A 86 3.92 -2.50 -6.64
N LEU A 87 4.20 -2.50 -5.33
CA LEU A 87 5.56 -2.21 -4.84
C LEU A 87 6.54 -3.35 -5.14
N ARG A 88 6.09 -4.60 -4.99
CA ARG A 88 6.93 -5.77 -5.18
C ARG A 88 7.42 -5.93 -6.62
N LEU A 89 6.60 -5.57 -7.62
CA LEU A 89 7.01 -5.62 -9.03
C LEU A 89 8.19 -4.68 -9.29
N ALA A 90 8.12 -3.44 -8.79
CA ALA A 90 9.21 -2.47 -8.96
C ALA A 90 10.49 -2.90 -8.24
N VAL A 91 10.38 -3.35 -6.97
CA VAL A 91 11.52 -3.80 -6.16
C VAL A 91 12.17 -5.05 -6.76
N THR A 92 11.36 -6.05 -7.17
CA THR A 92 11.87 -7.26 -7.83
C THR A 92 12.51 -6.92 -9.17
N LYS A 93 11.90 -6.07 -10.00
CA LYS A 93 12.49 -5.62 -11.27
C LYS A 93 13.86 -4.98 -11.04
N ARG A 94 13.98 -4.04 -10.09
CA ARG A 94 15.25 -3.40 -9.76
C ARG A 94 16.29 -4.42 -9.30
N LYS A 95 15.90 -5.37 -8.43
CA LYS A 95 16.79 -6.39 -7.89
C LYS A 95 17.31 -7.33 -8.98
N VAL A 96 16.43 -7.82 -9.85
CA VAL A 96 16.78 -8.78 -10.91
C VAL A 96 17.57 -8.11 -12.03
N SER A 97 17.22 -6.88 -12.41
CA SER A 97 17.88 -6.18 -13.52
C SER A 97 19.14 -5.39 -13.12
N GLY A 98 19.52 -5.38 -11.84
CA GLY A 98 20.61 -4.53 -11.32
C GLY A 98 20.30 -3.02 -11.30
N GLY A 99 19.06 -2.60 -11.61
CA GLY A 99 18.66 -1.20 -11.65
C GLY A 99 19.24 -0.40 -12.82
N SER A 100 19.28 0.92 -12.69
CA SER A 100 19.91 1.84 -13.64
C SER A 100 20.85 2.81 -12.93
N ARG A 101 21.80 3.39 -13.66
CA ARG A 101 22.65 4.49 -13.18
C ARG A 101 22.13 5.87 -13.59
N SER A 102 21.12 5.94 -14.46
CA SER A 102 20.49 7.19 -14.90
C SER A 102 19.10 7.35 -14.32
N MET A 103 18.80 8.55 -13.81
CA MET A 103 17.49 8.92 -13.30
C MET A 103 16.41 8.86 -14.38
N GLU A 104 16.74 9.26 -15.61
CA GLU A 104 15.85 9.20 -16.76
C GLU A 104 15.38 7.76 -17.05
N ARG A 105 16.31 6.79 -17.01
CA ARG A 105 15.98 5.37 -17.21
C ARG A 105 15.14 4.80 -16.07
N PHE A 106 15.31 5.30 -14.85
CA PHE A 106 14.40 4.98 -13.74
C PHE A 106 13.01 5.52 -14.00
N GLN A 107 12.88 6.76 -14.48
CA GLN A 107 11.59 7.35 -14.80
C GLN A 107 10.88 6.57 -15.91
N HIS A 108 11.57 6.18 -16.98
CA HIS A 108 10.99 5.35 -18.04
C HIS A 108 10.49 4.00 -17.50
N THR A 109 11.27 3.35 -16.62
CA THR A 109 10.83 2.13 -15.94
C THR A 109 9.58 2.38 -15.10
N ALA A 110 9.55 3.47 -14.33
CA ALA A 110 8.42 3.82 -13.46
C ALA A 110 7.15 4.07 -14.27
N ASN A 111 7.25 4.78 -15.40
CA ASN A 111 6.14 5.02 -16.31
C ASN A 111 5.57 3.70 -16.87
N LEU A 112 6.42 2.80 -17.34
CA LEU A 112 5.99 1.48 -17.84
C LEU A 112 5.29 0.66 -16.74
N LEU A 113 5.87 0.60 -15.54
CA LEU A 113 5.27 -0.13 -14.42
C LEU A 113 3.93 0.47 -14.00
N THR A 114 3.79 1.81 -14.07
CA THR A 114 2.52 2.51 -13.81
C THR A 114 1.44 2.07 -14.80
N VAL A 115 1.74 2.07 -16.10
CA VAL A 115 0.81 1.62 -17.15
C VAL A 115 0.37 0.17 -16.90
N VAL A 116 1.33 -0.73 -16.65
CA VAL A 116 1.09 -2.15 -16.39
C VAL A 116 0.17 -2.33 -15.17
N GLN A 117 0.46 -1.64 -14.07
CA GLN A 117 -0.30 -1.75 -12.82
C GLN A 117 -1.71 -1.21 -12.98
N THR A 118 -1.87 -0.06 -13.63
CA THR A 118 -3.20 0.53 -13.86
C THR A 118 -4.05 -0.33 -14.79
N CYS A 119 -3.47 -0.89 -15.86
CA CYS A 119 -4.20 -1.83 -16.74
C CYS A 119 -4.67 -3.07 -15.98
N ARG A 120 -3.79 -3.67 -15.15
CA ARG A 120 -4.15 -4.83 -14.32
C ARG A 120 -5.26 -4.51 -13.31
N ARG A 121 -5.18 -3.35 -12.65
CA ARG A 121 -6.24 -2.87 -11.72
C ARG A 121 -7.58 -2.67 -12.42
N GLN A 122 -7.57 -2.28 -13.69
CA GLN A 122 -8.78 -2.11 -14.50
C GLN A 122 -9.25 -3.41 -15.18
N GLY A 123 -8.58 -4.55 -14.97
CA GLY A 123 -8.89 -5.80 -15.66
C GLY A 123 -8.65 -5.75 -17.17
N ARG A 124 -7.78 -4.84 -17.65
CA ARG A 124 -7.49 -4.62 -19.08
C ARG A 124 -6.21 -5.32 -19.50
N SER A 125 -6.17 -5.78 -20.75
CA SER A 125 -4.96 -6.32 -21.38
C SER A 125 -3.90 -5.23 -21.52
N VAL A 126 -2.75 -5.47 -20.89
CA VAL A 126 -1.57 -4.60 -20.95
C VAL A 126 -1.01 -4.55 -22.38
N ILE A 127 -0.97 -5.69 -23.06
CA ILE A 127 -0.43 -5.80 -24.42
C ILE A 127 -1.29 -5.02 -25.39
N ASP A 128 -2.62 -5.15 -25.30
CA ASP A 128 -3.53 -4.40 -26.17
C ASP A 128 -3.45 -2.90 -25.93
N PHE A 129 -3.27 -2.48 -24.67
CA PHE A 129 -3.05 -1.06 -24.35
C PHE A 129 -1.80 -0.51 -25.03
N PHE A 130 -0.67 -1.23 -24.94
CA PHE A 130 0.57 -0.80 -25.60
C PHE A 130 0.45 -0.82 -27.12
N ALA A 131 -0.20 -1.83 -27.69
CA ALA A 131 -0.44 -1.90 -29.13
C ALA A 131 -1.25 -0.68 -29.61
N GLN A 132 -2.34 -0.34 -28.92
CA GLN A 132 -3.13 0.86 -29.23
C GLN A 132 -2.32 2.15 -29.09
N ALA A 133 -1.48 2.25 -28.05
CA ALA A 133 -0.65 3.43 -27.83
C ALA A 133 0.39 3.61 -28.94
N LEU A 134 1.02 2.53 -29.40
CA LEU A 134 1.99 2.55 -30.49
C LEU A 134 1.33 2.90 -31.82
N LEU A 135 0.15 2.32 -32.12
CA LEU A 135 -0.62 2.64 -33.32
C LEU A 135 -1.06 4.11 -33.34
N ALA A 136 -1.55 4.65 -32.21
CA ALA A 136 -1.91 6.06 -32.11
C ALA A 136 -0.72 7.00 -32.18
N ASN A 137 0.49 6.52 -31.87
CA ASN A 137 1.71 7.30 -32.02
C ASN A 137 2.23 7.34 -33.47
N SER A 138 2.01 6.27 -34.25
CA SER A 138 2.39 6.24 -35.67
C SER A 138 1.34 6.87 -36.59
N ASN A 139 0.08 6.94 -36.16
CA ASN A 139 -1.02 7.51 -36.92
C ASN A 139 -1.80 8.55 -36.09
N ASN A 140 -1.58 9.84 -36.39
CA ASN A 140 -2.19 10.96 -35.68
C ASN A 140 -3.73 11.03 -35.76
N SER A 141 -4.36 10.24 -36.62
CA SER A 141 -5.83 10.16 -36.72
C SER A 141 -6.47 9.23 -35.67
N LEU A 142 -5.67 8.39 -35.01
CA LEU A 142 -6.17 7.45 -33.99
C LEU A 142 -6.16 8.08 -32.60
N SER A 143 -7.22 7.82 -31.82
CA SER A 143 -7.31 8.31 -30.45
C SER A 143 -6.33 7.57 -29.53
N ARG A 144 -5.61 8.32 -28.68
CA ARG A 144 -4.67 7.74 -27.72
C ARG A 144 -5.43 7.01 -26.60
N PRO A 145 -5.03 5.78 -26.25
CA PRO A 145 -5.68 5.05 -25.17
C PRO A 145 -5.44 5.76 -23.84
N SER A 146 -6.51 5.93 -23.06
CA SER A 146 -6.44 6.55 -21.73
C SER A 146 -6.34 5.50 -20.62
N LEU A 147 -5.58 5.85 -19.58
CA LEU A 147 -5.53 5.13 -18.30
C LEU A 147 -6.54 5.66 -17.28
N LEU A 148 -7.23 6.77 -17.57
CA LEU A 148 -8.29 7.27 -16.70
C LEU A 148 -9.49 6.31 -16.72
N PRO A 149 -10.14 6.06 -15.58
CA PRO A 149 -11.39 5.29 -15.54
C PRO A 149 -12.43 5.94 -16.46
N LYS A 150 -13.13 5.09 -17.24
CA LYS A 150 -14.33 5.51 -17.98
C LYS A 150 -15.51 5.26 -17.05
N TYR A 151 -16.16 6.34 -16.60
CA TYR A 151 -17.39 6.29 -15.81
C TYR A 151 -18.61 6.25 -16.73
#